data_AF-A0A832M340-F1
#
_entry.id   AF-A0A832M340-F1
#
_cell.length_a   1.000
_cell.length_b   1.000
_cell.length_c   1.000
_cell.angle_alpha   90.00
_cell.angle_beta   90.00
_cell.angle_gamma   90.00
#
_symmetry.space_group_name_H-M   'P 1'
#
loop_
_entity.id
_entity.type
_entity.pdbx_description
1 polymer ?
#
loop_
_entity_poly.entity_id
_entity_poly.type
_entity_poly.pdbx_seq_one_letter_code
_entity_poly.pdbx_strand_id
1 'polypeptide(L)'
;KREITSDIDYIIQRVRKTHDLHHILTGFSFDDYGELGVIAVTVGQIGYPAFAFIDIVALLLSFLSDKHQRQGVDVPLEYDFDLISQGIKIARQAQLLFPVKFEEGLERPLAEWRKELNIVPVTIGNWSWYSRPHLRDAIELPLISQEPQLVGV
;
A
#
# COMPACT_ATOMS: atom_id res chain seq x y z
N LYS A 1 21.76 9.87 -0.82
CA LYS A 1 21.25 9.27 0.44
C LYS A 1 21.08 10.41 1.43
N ARG A 2 19.88 10.66 1.97
CA ARG A 2 19.69 11.71 3.01
C ARG A 2 20.24 11.15 4.31
N GLU A 3 21.08 11.91 4.99
CA GLU A 3 21.63 11.56 6.29
C GLU A 3 20.50 11.56 7.33
N ILE A 4 20.53 10.61 8.27
CA ILE A 4 19.57 10.54 9.38
C ILE A 4 20.25 11.17 10.58
N THR A 5 19.91 12.43 10.87
CA THR A 5 20.53 13.20 11.97
C THR A 5 19.54 13.50 13.09
N SER A 6 18.26 13.14 12.92
CA SER A 6 17.19 13.32 13.91
C SER A 6 16.16 12.19 13.87
N ASP A 7 15.37 12.06 14.94
CA ASP A 7 14.25 11.10 15.00
C ASP A 7 13.22 11.37 13.90
N ILE A 8 13.00 12.65 13.55
CA ILE A 8 12.11 13.05 12.47
C ILE A 8 12.64 12.53 11.12
N ASP A 9 13.95 12.64 10.87
CA ASP A 9 14.54 12.08 9.65
C ASP A 9 14.38 10.56 9.60
N TYR A 10 14.54 9.88 10.73
CA TYR A 10 14.31 8.43 10.82
C TYR A 10 12.87 8.07 10.49
N ILE A 11 11.88 8.73 11.10
CA ILE A 11 10.46 8.47 10.87
C ILE A 11 10.10 8.70 9.39
N ILE A 12 10.53 9.83 8.82
CA ILE A 12 10.27 10.17 7.42
C ILE A 12 10.91 9.11 6.50
N GLN A 13 12.16 8.72 6.76
CA GLN A 13 12.82 7.69 5.97
C GLN A 13 12.12 6.34 6.11
N ARG A 14 11.72 5.94 7.33
CA ARG A 14 11.06 4.66 7.56
C ARG A 14 9.76 4.57 6.78
N VAL A 15 8.87 5.56 6.93
CA VAL A 15 7.61 5.62 6.18
C VAL A 15 7.86 5.57 4.67
N ARG A 16 8.79 6.38 4.15
CA ARG A 16 9.07 6.43 2.70
C ARG A 16 9.69 5.15 2.15
N LYS A 17 10.42 4.40 2.97
CA LYS A 17 11.11 3.17 2.53
C LYS A 17 10.25 1.92 2.66
N THR A 18 9.21 1.94 3.49
CA THR A 18 8.32 0.79 3.68
C THR A 18 6.93 0.98 3.10
N HIS A 19 6.55 2.19 2.68
CA HIS A 19 5.25 2.50 2.06
C HIS A 19 4.84 1.48 0.99
N ASP A 20 5.74 1.22 0.03
CA ASP A 20 5.44 0.32 -1.09
C ASP A 20 5.24 -1.13 -0.63
N LEU A 21 5.87 -1.54 0.48
CA LEU A 21 5.61 -2.84 1.12
C LEU A 21 4.21 -2.88 1.74
N HIS A 22 3.72 -1.76 2.26
CA HIS A 22 2.38 -1.70 2.83
C HIS A 22 1.31 -1.96 1.77
N HIS A 23 1.48 -1.54 0.51
CA HIS A 23 0.59 -1.94 -0.59
C HIS A 23 0.51 -3.46 -0.75
N ILE A 24 1.67 -4.14 -0.78
CA ILE A 24 1.75 -5.60 -0.91
C ILE A 24 0.98 -6.27 0.24
N LEU A 25 1.27 -5.85 1.48
CA LEU A 25 0.67 -6.42 2.69
C LEU A 25 -0.85 -6.24 2.70
N THR A 26 -1.32 -5.03 2.41
CA THR A 26 -2.73 -4.64 2.57
C THR A 26 -3.60 -4.96 1.36
N GLY A 27 -3.01 -5.26 0.20
CA GLY A 27 -3.77 -5.58 -1.00
C GLY A 27 -4.07 -4.37 -1.90
N PHE A 28 -3.78 -3.15 -1.45
CA PHE A 28 -4.06 -1.93 -2.21
C PHE A 28 -3.16 -1.80 -3.44
N SER A 29 -3.72 -1.46 -4.59
CA SER A 29 -2.99 -1.27 -5.84
C SER A 29 -2.00 -0.11 -5.75
N PHE A 30 -0.93 -0.20 -6.54
CA PHE A 30 0.18 0.76 -6.62
C PHE A 30 -0.12 1.94 -7.55
N ASP A 31 -1.40 2.13 -7.87
CA ASP A 31 -1.88 3.12 -8.81
C ASP A 31 -2.88 4.06 -8.11
N ASP A 32 -3.38 5.02 -8.87
CA ASP A 32 -4.29 6.06 -8.39
C ASP A 32 -5.63 5.52 -7.84
N TYR A 33 -5.91 4.21 -7.99
CA TYR A 33 -7.08 3.55 -7.44
C TYR A 33 -6.86 3.02 -6.03
N GLY A 34 -5.62 2.73 -5.62
CA GLY A 34 -5.32 2.09 -4.32
C GLY A 34 -4.59 2.98 -3.32
N GLU A 35 -3.88 4.01 -3.80
CA GLU A 35 -2.97 4.84 -3.02
C GLU A 35 -3.60 5.42 -1.74
N LEU A 36 -4.78 6.01 -1.85
CA LEU A 36 -5.46 6.64 -0.71
C LEU A 36 -5.76 5.63 0.41
N GLY A 37 -6.01 4.37 0.05
CA GLY A 37 -6.29 3.30 1.00
C GLY A 37 -5.06 2.96 1.83
N VAL A 38 -3.89 2.83 1.22
CA VAL A 38 -2.64 2.52 1.95
C VAL A 38 -2.13 3.70 2.75
N ILE A 39 -2.33 4.93 2.25
CA ILE A 39 -2.04 6.17 2.98
C ILE A 39 -2.87 6.19 4.26
N ALA A 40 -4.18 5.94 4.14
CA ALA A 40 -5.09 5.85 5.27
C ALA A 40 -4.70 4.77 6.29
N VAL A 41 -4.05 3.67 5.88
CA VAL A 41 -3.51 2.68 6.84
C VAL A 41 -2.46 3.33 7.75
N THR A 42 -1.51 4.05 7.16
CA THR A 42 -0.44 4.71 7.91
C THR A 42 -0.98 5.86 8.76
N VAL A 43 -1.95 6.63 8.25
CA VAL A 43 -2.65 7.67 9.03
C VAL A 43 -3.38 7.05 10.21
N GLY A 44 -4.13 5.97 9.99
CA GLY A 44 -4.89 5.30 11.05
C GLY A 44 -4.00 4.67 12.14
N GLN A 45 -2.78 4.27 11.79
CA GLN A 45 -1.86 3.63 12.73
C GLN A 45 -1.01 4.64 13.54
N ILE A 46 -0.44 5.65 12.89
CA ILE A 46 0.53 6.57 13.52
C ILE A 46 0.22 8.05 13.33
N GLY A 47 -0.87 8.40 12.64
CA GLY A 47 -1.25 9.80 12.44
C GLY A 47 -0.22 10.60 11.63
N TYR A 48 0.45 9.98 10.66
CA TYR A 48 1.54 10.62 9.92
C TYR A 48 1.05 11.89 9.19
N PRO A 49 1.52 13.11 9.55
CA PRO A 49 0.85 14.35 9.14
C PRO A 49 0.82 14.60 7.63
N ALA A 50 1.88 14.23 6.92
CA ALA A 50 1.94 14.44 5.47
C ALA A 50 0.90 13.60 4.74
N PHE A 51 0.64 12.38 5.22
CA PHE A 51 -0.36 11.48 4.64
C PHE A 51 -1.78 11.91 5.01
N ALA A 52 -2.00 12.34 6.25
CA ALA A 52 -3.29 12.89 6.66
C ALA A 52 -3.65 14.14 5.83
N PHE A 53 -2.67 14.98 5.51
CA PHE A 53 -2.86 16.11 4.62
C PHE A 53 -3.24 15.68 3.19
N ILE A 54 -2.60 14.63 2.65
CA ILE A 54 -2.95 14.07 1.34
C ILE A 54 -4.39 13.55 1.33
N ASP A 55 -4.82 12.79 2.34
CA ASP A 55 -6.19 12.28 2.44
C ASP A 55 -7.23 13.42 2.40
N ILE A 56 -7.01 14.47 3.19
CA ILE A 56 -7.92 15.62 3.27
C ILE A 56 -7.97 16.38 1.94
N VAL A 57 -6.82 16.63 1.31
CA VAL A 57 -6.76 17.34 0.03
C VAL A 57 -7.38 16.51 -1.09
N ALA A 58 -7.15 15.20 -1.12
CA ALA A 58 -7.77 14.30 -2.10
C ALA A 58 -9.30 14.35 -2.00
N LEU A 59 -9.86 14.22 -0.79
CA LEU A 59 -11.30 14.32 -0.56
C LEU A 59 -11.86 15.67 -0.98
N LEU A 60 -11.17 16.78 -0.66
CA LEU A 60 -11.57 18.12 -1.09
C LEU A 60 -11.59 18.26 -2.61
N LEU A 61 -10.56 17.76 -3.30
CA LEU A 61 -10.47 17.81 -4.75
C LEU A 61 -11.57 16.97 -5.42
N SER A 62 -11.82 15.77 -4.92
CA SER A 62 -12.91 14.90 -5.39
C SER A 62 -14.30 15.50 -5.14
N PHE A 63 -14.47 16.28 -4.08
CA PHE A 63 -15.69 17.02 -3.82
C PHE A 63 -15.88 18.22 -4.77
N LEU A 64 -14.80 18.92 -5.11
CA LEU A 64 -14.86 20.15 -5.92
C LEU A 64 -14.83 19.92 -7.44
N SER A 65 -14.53 18.70 -7.90
CA SER A 65 -14.20 18.45 -9.30
C SER A 65 -14.74 17.12 -9.83
N ASP A 66 -15.56 17.19 -10.88
CA ASP A 66 -15.92 16.04 -11.72
C ASP A 66 -14.76 15.53 -12.60
N LYS A 67 -13.61 16.22 -12.62
CA LYS A 67 -12.46 15.88 -13.48
C LYS A 67 -11.62 14.70 -12.97
N HIS A 68 -11.87 14.22 -11.76
CA HIS A 68 -11.21 13.04 -11.19
C HIS A 68 -11.89 11.73 -11.57
N GLN A 69 -12.54 11.68 -12.74
CA GLN A 69 -13.23 10.49 -13.19
C GLN A 69 -12.21 9.42 -13.56
N ARG A 70 -11.92 8.55 -12.59
CA ARG A 70 -11.16 7.33 -12.81
C ARG A 70 -12.03 6.38 -13.64
N GLN A 71 -11.44 5.72 -14.65
CA GLN A 71 -12.21 4.81 -15.49
C GLN A 71 -12.83 3.69 -14.65
N GLY A 72 -14.13 3.46 -14.82
CA GLY A 72 -14.86 2.47 -14.02
C GLY A 72 -15.15 2.89 -12.57
N VAL A 73 -15.07 4.20 -12.28
CA VAL A 73 -15.54 4.79 -11.02
C VAL A 73 -16.62 5.82 -11.35
N ASP A 74 -17.86 5.50 -10.98
CA ASP A 74 -19.01 6.34 -11.29
C ASP A 74 -19.08 7.59 -10.39
N VAL A 75 -18.77 7.42 -9.10
CA VAL A 75 -18.80 8.50 -8.09
C VAL A 75 -17.45 8.59 -7.36
N PRO A 76 -16.55 9.49 -7.77
CA PRO A 76 -15.19 9.57 -7.22
C PRO A 76 -15.12 9.82 -5.71
N LEU A 77 -16.00 10.66 -5.18
CA LEU A 77 -16.01 10.99 -3.76
C LEU A 77 -16.44 9.78 -2.89
N GLU A 78 -17.48 9.05 -3.30
CA GLU A 78 -17.91 7.82 -2.63
C GLU A 78 -16.78 6.77 -2.67
N TYR A 79 -16.12 6.64 -3.82
CA TYR A 79 -14.98 5.76 -3.98
C TYR A 79 -13.84 6.09 -3.01
N ASP A 80 -13.46 7.37 -2.90
CA ASP A 80 -12.39 7.80 -1.99
C ASP A 80 -12.77 7.56 -0.52
N PHE A 81 -14.03 7.79 -0.14
CA PHE A 81 -14.52 7.49 1.21
C PHE A 81 -14.47 5.99 1.53
N ASP A 82 -14.91 5.14 0.61
CA ASP A 82 -14.84 3.68 0.78
C ASP A 82 -13.38 3.22 0.89
N LEU A 83 -12.52 3.76 0.03
CA LEU A 83 -11.09 3.44 -0.02
C LEU A 83 -10.38 3.80 1.30
N ILE A 84 -10.57 5.02 1.80
CA ILE A 84 -10.05 5.46 3.10
C ILE A 84 -10.62 4.60 4.23
N SER A 85 -11.92 4.30 4.18
CA SER A 85 -12.60 3.48 5.21
C SER A 85 -12.01 2.09 5.31
N GLN A 86 -11.68 1.45 4.17
CA GLN A 86 -10.99 0.17 4.16
C GLN A 86 -9.56 0.27 4.72
N GLY A 87 -8.83 1.33 4.38
CA GLY A 87 -7.51 1.59 4.96
C GLY A 87 -7.54 1.74 6.48
N ILE A 88 -8.48 2.53 7.00
CA ILE A 88 -8.67 2.69 8.45
C ILE A 88 -9.12 1.39 9.13
N LYS A 89 -9.95 0.58 8.46
CA LYS A 89 -10.33 -0.73 8.98
C LYS A 89 -9.12 -1.65 9.14
N ILE A 90 -8.26 -1.72 8.13
CA ILE A 90 -7.00 -2.47 8.20
C ILE A 90 -6.09 -1.89 9.29
N ALA A 91 -5.94 -0.56 9.38
CA ALA A 91 -5.11 0.10 10.39
C ALA A 91 -5.48 -0.32 11.82
N ARG A 92 -6.78 -0.37 12.12
CA ARG A 92 -7.30 -0.73 13.45
C ARG A 92 -7.19 -2.22 13.79
N GLN A 93 -7.16 -3.08 12.77
CA GLN A 93 -7.09 -4.52 12.93
C GLN A 93 -5.65 -5.03 13.01
N ALA A 94 -4.78 -4.49 12.16
CA ALA A 94 -3.41 -4.95 12.01
C ALA A 94 -2.53 -4.54 13.19
N GLN A 95 -1.46 -5.29 13.41
CA GLN A 95 -0.35 -4.82 14.23
C GLN A 95 0.30 -3.59 13.61
N LEU A 96 0.97 -2.79 14.43
CA LEU A 96 1.64 -1.57 14.00
C LEU A 96 2.73 -1.92 12.98
N LEU A 97 2.64 -1.39 11.75
CA LEU A 97 3.58 -1.71 10.67
C LEU A 97 4.90 -0.93 10.76
N PHE A 98 4.85 0.29 11.30
CA PHE A 98 6.01 1.18 11.42
C PHE A 98 7.29 0.52 12.01
N PRO A 99 7.22 -0.21 13.14
CA PRO A 99 8.40 -0.82 13.76
C PRO A 99 8.83 -2.15 13.11
N VAL A 100 8.03 -2.74 12.21
CA VAL A 100 8.28 -4.07 11.66
C VAL A 100 9.47 -4.01 10.71
N LYS A 101 10.52 -4.79 10.99
CA LYS A 101 11.73 -4.88 10.16
C LYS A 101 11.57 -5.82 8.97
N PHE A 102 10.83 -5.41 7.96
CA PHE A 102 10.61 -6.20 6.74
C PHE A 102 11.91 -6.64 6.05
N GLU A 103 12.95 -5.81 6.14
CA GLU A 103 14.28 -6.08 5.57
C GLU A 103 14.96 -7.34 6.14
N GLU A 104 14.55 -7.83 7.30
CA GLU A 104 15.08 -9.05 7.93
C GLU A 104 14.29 -10.31 7.53
N GLY A 105 13.28 -10.21 6.66
CA GLY A 105 12.42 -11.34 6.26
C GLY A 105 11.70 -11.16 4.94
N LEU A 106 12.37 -10.59 3.92
CA LEU A 106 11.79 -10.37 2.58
C LEU A 106 11.52 -11.68 1.83
N GLU A 107 12.24 -12.75 2.17
CA GLU A 107 12.09 -14.09 1.64
C GLU A 107 10.86 -14.84 2.21
N ARG A 108 10.28 -14.35 3.30
CA ARG A 108 9.14 -14.98 3.95
C ARG A 108 7.90 -14.90 3.06
N PRO A 109 7.07 -15.95 3.00
CA PRO A 109 5.82 -15.91 2.26
C PRO A 109 4.91 -14.77 2.73
N LEU A 110 4.30 -14.05 1.79
CA LEU A 110 3.37 -12.95 2.09
C LEU A 110 2.21 -13.37 3.01
N ALA A 111 1.74 -14.61 2.87
CA ALA A 111 0.67 -15.16 3.70
C ALA A 111 1.08 -15.24 5.18
N GLU A 112 2.35 -15.53 5.49
CA GLU A 112 2.85 -15.57 6.85
C GLU A 112 2.92 -14.17 7.45
N TRP A 113 3.44 -13.19 6.70
CA TRP A 113 3.44 -11.79 7.12
C TRP A 113 2.04 -11.28 7.46
N ARG A 114 1.07 -11.55 6.57
CA ARG A 114 -0.33 -11.15 6.81
C ARG A 114 -0.94 -11.82 8.03
N LYS A 115 -0.66 -13.11 8.23
CA LYS A 115 -1.15 -13.86 9.41
C LYS A 115 -0.55 -13.29 10.70
N GLU A 116 0.76 -13.07 10.74
CA GLU A 116 1.47 -12.55 11.92
C GLU A 116 0.97 -11.14 12.28
N LEU A 117 0.87 -10.27 11.27
CA LEU A 117 0.49 -8.87 11.46
C LEU A 117 -1.03 -8.67 11.55
N ASN A 118 -1.81 -9.75 11.54
CA ASN A 118 -3.29 -9.72 11.55
C ASN A 118 -3.90 -8.85 10.44
N ILE A 119 -3.35 -8.95 9.22
CA ILE A 119 -3.81 -8.18 8.06
C ILE A 119 -4.77 -9.04 7.23
N VAL A 120 -5.99 -8.55 7.06
CA VAL A 120 -6.93 -9.05 6.05
C VAL A 120 -6.82 -8.12 4.85
N PRO A 121 -6.23 -8.56 3.72
CA PRO A 121 -6.00 -7.69 2.57
C PRO A 121 -7.29 -7.41 1.80
N VAL A 122 -7.33 -6.29 1.08
CA VAL A 122 -8.33 -6.08 0.03
C VAL A 122 -7.97 -6.93 -1.18
N THR A 123 -8.91 -7.76 -1.64
CA THR A 123 -8.71 -8.70 -2.77
C THR A 123 -9.64 -8.43 -3.95
N ILE A 124 -10.57 -7.49 -3.78
CA ILE A 124 -11.62 -7.17 -4.75
C ILE A 124 -11.70 -5.66 -4.95
N GLY A 125 -12.25 -5.26 -6.10
CA GLY A 125 -12.42 -3.86 -6.49
C GLY A 125 -11.20 -3.26 -7.19
N ASN A 126 -11.41 -2.10 -7.82
CA ASN A 126 -10.39 -1.42 -8.63
C ASN A 126 -9.17 -0.98 -7.81
N TRP A 127 -9.32 -0.83 -6.50
CA TRP A 127 -8.25 -0.50 -5.55
C TRP A 127 -7.40 -1.69 -5.15
N SER A 128 -7.72 -2.91 -5.56
CA SER A 128 -6.96 -4.10 -5.19
C SER A 128 -5.98 -4.46 -6.29
N TRP A 129 -4.72 -4.71 -5.95
CA TRP A 129 -3.78 -5.23 -6.95
C TRP A 129 -4.15 -6.63 -7.47
N TYR A 130 -5.00 -7.37 -6.75
CA TYR A 130 -5.58 -8.63 -7.25
C TYR A 130 -6.48 -8.43 -8.48
N SER A 131 -7.01 -7.21 -8.68
CA SER A 131 -7.80 -6.89 -9.88
C SER A 131 -6.96 -6.78 -11.16
N ARG A 132 -5.62 -6.78 -11.04
CA ARG A 132 -4.68 -6.63 -12.17
C ARG A 132 -4.27 -8.02 -12.69
N PRO A 133 -4.71 -8.44 -13.91
CA PRO A 133 -4.43 -9.78 -14.42
C PRO A 133 -2.94 -10.13 -14.45
N HIS A 134 -2.11 -9.23 -14.97
CA HIS A 134 -0.66 -9.45 -15.08
C HIS A 134 0.04 -9.69 -13.74
N LEU A 135 -0.44 -9.09 -12.63
CA LEU A 135 0.11 -9.34 -11.30
C LEU A 135 -0.33 -10.69 -10.75
N ARG A 136 -1.59 -11.09 -10.99
CA ARG A 136 -2.07 -12.43 -10.61
C ARG A 136 -1.29 -13.50 -11.33
N ASP A 137 -1.16 -13.37 -12.64
CA ASP A 137 -0.42 -14.31 -13.48
C ASP A 137 1.02 -14.44 -12.98
N ALA A 138 1.70 -13.33 -12.68
CA ALA A 138 3.07 -13.33 -12.17
C ALA A 138 3.23 -14.03 -10.80
N ILE A 139 2.23 -13.97 -9.92
CA ILE A 139 2.23 -14.66 -8.62
C ILE A 139 1.98 -16.16 -8.80
N GLU A 140 1.19 -16.55 -9.80
CA GLU A 140 0.87 -17.95 -10.12
C GLU A 140 1.98 -18.67 -10.89
N LEU A 141 2.94 -17.93 -11.46
CA LEU A 141 4.10 -18.51 -12.14
C LEU A 141 4.95 -19.34 -11.16
N PRO A 142 5.41 -20.54 -11.56
CA PRO A 142 6.40 -21.27 -10.78
C PRO A 142 7.66 -20.42 -10.62
N LEU A 143 8.27 -20.47 -9.43
CA LEU A 143 9.55 -19.81 -9.15
C LEU A 143 10.52 -20.15 -10.28
N ILE A 144 11.02 -19.12 -10.96
CA ILE A 144 12.10 -19.26 -11.94
C ILE A 144 13.24 -19.94 -11.18
N SER A 145 13.57 -21.17 -11.57
CA SER A 145 14.71 -21.91 -11.04
C SER A 145 15.94 -21.01 -11.18
N GLN A 146 16.51 -20.60 -10.03
CA GLN A 146 17.69 -19.76 -9.97
C GLN A 146 18.90 -20.53 -10.54
N GLU A 147 19.11 -20.43 -11.84
CA GLU A 147 20.45 -20.41 -12.39
C GLU A 147 20.56 -19.19 -13.31
N PRO A 148 21.46 -18.23 -13.01
CA PRO A 148 21.78 -17.21 -13.98
C PRO A 148 22.43 -17.90 -15.18
N GLN A 149 21.70 -18.01 -16.29
CA GLN A 149 22.35 -18.24 -17.57
C GLN A 149 23.22 -17.02 -17.86
N LEU A 150 24.50 -17.13 -17.55
CA LEU A 150 25.52 -16.25 -18.09
C LEU A 150 25.40 -16.34 -19.61
N VAL A 151 24.80 -15.32 -20.22
CA VAL A 151 24.86 -15.12 -21.66
C VAL A 151 26.33 -14.85 -21.95
N GLY A 152 27.04 -15.88 -22.41
CA GLY A 152 28.41 -15.75 -22.86
C GLY A 152 28.47 -14.78 -24.04
N VAL A 153 29.14 -13.66 -23.84
CA VAL A 153 29.76 -12.84 -24.88
C VAL A 153 31.14 -12.44 -24.39
#